data_AF-E9I3K9-F1
#
_entry.id   AF-E9I3K9-F1
#
_cell.length_a   1.000
_cell.length_b   1.000
_cell.length_c   1.000
_cell.angle_alpha   90.00
_cell.angle_beta   90.00
_cell.angle_gamma   90.00
#
_symmetry.space_group_name_H-M   'P 1'
#
loop_
_entity.id
_entity.type
_entity.pdbx_description
1 polymer ?
#
loop_
_entity_poly.entity_id
_entity_poly.type
_entity_poly.pdbx_seq_one_letter_code
_entity_poly.pdbx_strand_id
1 'polypeptide(L)'
;MELAALFLFLSIIWQPCCNGFVVEDDKLPTREFELRMPKAEPKEPETYLCTPLKLDKQNTYYIVGFEPRAEKKTAHHMLLYGCKTPGRYDPVFNCGAMTVKQEGLNSAMNPCGSGSSIIYAWAQNAPKLKLPKDVAFRVGGPDSGIDSLVLQ
;
A
#
# COMPACT_ATOMS: atom_id res chain seq x y z
N MET A 1 -11.21 -5.21 -23.38
CA MET A 1 -10.11 -5.53 -22.46
C MET A 1 -10.30 -4.63 -21.25
N GLU A 2 -10.98 -5.13 -20.23
CA GLU A 2 -11.03 -4.44 -18.93
C GLU A 2 -9.61 -4.50 -18.34
N LEU A 3 -9.08 -3.33 -17.99
CA LEU A 3 -7.83 -3.22 -17.26
C LEU A 3 -8.06 -3.88 -15.90
N ALA A 4 -7.34 -4.97 -15.62
CA ALA A 4 -7.42 -5.59 -14.32
C ALA A 4 -7.06 -4.56 -13.25
N ALA A 5 -8.02 -4.26 -12.39
CA ALA A 5 -7.88 -3.15 -11.47
C ALA A 5 -7.68 -3.67 -10.05
N LEU A 6 -6.43 -3.57 -9.57
CA LEU A 6 -6.07 -3.88 -8.19
C LEU A 6 -6.15 -2.60 -7.36
N PHE A 7 -7.04 -2.63 -6.37
CA PHE A 7 -7.29 -1.52 -5.48
C PHE A 7 -7.13 -1.93 -4.03
N LEU A 8 -6.49 -1.06 -3.26
CA LEU A 8 -6.52 -1.11 -1.81
C LEU A 8 -7.04 0.23 -1.31
N PHE A 9 -8.25 0.23 -0.74
CA PHE A 9 -8.75 1.40 -0.02
C PHE A 9 -8.18 1.39 1.39
N LEU A 10 -7.54 2.50 1.74
CA LEU A 10 -6.98 2.75 3.06
C LEU A 10 -7.91 3.72 3.79
N SER A 11 -8.33 3.34 4.99
CA SER A 11 -9.01 4.26 5.89
C SER A 11 -7.96 5.06 6.64
N ILE A 12 -7.83 6.35 6.32
CA ILE A 12 -6.76 7.21 6.84
C ILE A 12 -7.36 8.32 7.71
N ILE A 13 -6.78 8.50 8.90
CA ILE A 13 -7.03 9.65 9.77
C ILE A 13 -5.88 10.64 9.59
N TRP A 14 -6.22 11.90 9.32
CA TRP A 14 -5.27 13.01 9.35
C TRP A 14 -5.21 13.59 10.75
N GLN A 15 -4.02 13.64 11.35
CA GLN A 15 -3.81 14.45 12.56
C GLN A 15 -3.33 15.84 12.14
N PRO A 16 -4.15 16.90 12.32
CA PRO A 16 -3.61 18.25 12.29
C PRO A 16 -2.60 18.41 13.44
N CYS A 17 -1.42 18.92 13.12
CA CYS A 17 -0.26 19.03 14.00
C CYS A 17 -0.49 19.87 15.28
N CYS A 18 -1.59 20.62 15.39
CA CYS A 18 -1.77 21.60 16.46
C CYS A 18 -3.19 21.58 17.04
N ASN A 19 -3.39 20.82 18.12
CA ASN A 19 -4.11 21.19 19.35
C ASN A 19 -4.58 19.91 20.05
N GLY A 20 -4.32 19.81 21.36
CA GLY A 20 -4.71 18.70 22.23
C GLY A 20 -6.22 18.54 22.38
N PHE A 21 -6.91 18.19 21.31
CA PHE A 21 -8.31 17.84 21.31
C PHE A 21 -8.41 16.31 21.42
N VAL A 22 -8.95 15.85 22.54
CA VAL A 22 -9.46 14.47 22.66
C VAL A 22 -10.70 14.41 21.78
N VAL A 23 -10.54 13.96 20.53
CA VAL A 23 -11.68 13.66 19.67
C VAL A 23 -12.33 12.41 20.23
N GLU A 24 -13.60 12.49 20.58
CA GLU A 24 -14.42 11.34 20.97
C GLU A 24 -14.35 10.30 19.84
N ASP A 25 -13.84 9.11 20.19
CA ASP A 25 -13.28 8.10 19.30
C ASP A 25 -14.19 7.66 18.13
N ASP A 26 -15.51 7.78 18.29
CA ASP A 26 -16.50 7.40 17.28
C ASP A 26 -16.68 8.39 16.12
N LYS A 27 -15.96 9.53 16.08
CA LYS A 27 -16.18 10.60 15.07
C LYS A 27 -14.93 11.19 14.44
N LEU A 28 -13.78 10.53 14.49
CA LEU A 28 -12.62 10.98 13.70
C LEU A 28 -12.96 10.90 12.19
N PRO A 29 -12.86 12.00 11.42
CA PRO A 29 -13.19 11.99 10.01
C PRO A 29 -12.17 11.12 9.27
N THR A 30 -12.58 9.88 9.00
CA THR A 30 -11.79 8.90 8.26
C THR A 30 -11.98 9.17 6.77
N ARG A 31 -10.89 9.29 6.02
CA ARG A 31 -10.93 9.41 4.56
C ARG A 31 -10.51 8.10 3.93
N GLU A 32 -11.22 7.69 2.89
CA GLU A 32 -10.80 6.57 2.06
C GLU A 32 -9.77 7.08 1.04
N PHE A 33 -8.61 6.44 1.02
CA PHE A 33 -7.57 6.68 0.04
C PHE A 33 -7.39 5.43 -0.82
N GLU A 34 -7.48 5.60 -2.12
CA GLU A 34 -7.41 4.49 -3.05
C GLU A 34 -6.01 4.34 -3.64
N LEU A 35 -5.35 3.22 -3.30
CA LEU A 35 -4.09 2.83 -3.91
C LEU A 35 -4.36 1.88 -5.07
N ARG A 36 -4.10 2.36 -6.30
CA ARG A 36 -4.36 1.63 -7.56
C ARG A 36 -3.05 1.19 -8.20
N MET A 37 -3.00 -0.02 -8.75
CA MET A 37 -1.92 -0.45 -9.64
C MET A 37 -2.29 -0.10 -11.11
N PRO A 38 -1.67 0.91 -11.74
CA PRO A 38 -2.12 1.37 -13.05
C PRO A 38 -1.64 0.42 -14.16
N LYS A 39 -2.56 -0.05 -15.02
CA LYS A 39 -2.24 -0.90 -16.19
C LYS A 39 -1.47 -2.18 -15.82
N ALA A 40 -1.82 -2.77 -14.68
CA ALA A 40 -1.27 -4.03 -14.24
C ALA A 40 -1.86 -5.18 -15.07
N GLU A 41 -1.13 -5.59 -16.10
CA GLU A 41 -1.48 -6.76 -16.90
C GLU A 41 -0.31 -7.75 -16.82
N PRO A 42 -0.34 -8.68 -15.83
CA PRO A 42 0.65 -9.74 -15.76
C PRO A 42 0.48 -10.66 -16.98
N LYS A 43 1.53 -10.81 -17.78
CA LYS A 43 1.53 -11.67 -18.97
C LYS A 43 1.82 -13.14 -18.64
N GLU A 44 2.53 -13.36 -17.53
CA GLU A 44 2.96 -14.68 -17.07
C GLU A 44 2.45 -14.96 -15.65
N PRO A 45 2.08 -16.21 -15.33
CA PRO A 45 1.84 -16.63 -13.95
C PRO A 45 3.06 -16.33 -13.05
N GLU A 46 2.82 -16.10 -11.76
CA GLU A 46 3.89 -15.78 -10.78
C GLU A 46 4.67 -14.49 -11.09
N THR A 47 4.05 -13.53 -11.79
CA THR A 47 4.58 -12.17 -11.95
C THR A 47 4.20 -11.32 -10.72
N TYR A 48 5.20 -10.71 -10.08
CA TYR A 48 4.98 -9.83 -8.92
C TYR A 48 5.25 -8.38 -9.33
N LEU A 49 4.18 -7.61 -9.44
CA LEU A 49 4.20 -6.21 -9.82
C LEU A 49 4.10 -5.32 -8.59
N CYS A 50 4.79 -4.19 -8.60
CA CYS A 50 4.81 -3.24 -7.52
C CYS A 50 4.44 -1.85 -8.01
N THR A 51 3.65 -1.11 -7.22
CA THR A 51 3.36 0.30 -7.44
C THR A 51 3.68 1.11 -6.19
N PRO A 52 4.54 2.13 -6.30
CA PRO A 52 4.86 3.01 -5.19
C PRO A 52 3.87 4.17 -5.08
N LEU A 53 3.55 4.57 -3.85
CA LEU A 53 2.86 5.79 -3.50
C LEU A 53 3.75 6.60 -2.55
N LYS A 54 4.12 7.80 -2.97
CA LYS A 54 4.86 8.72 -2.10
C LYS A 54 3.91 9.38 -1.11
N LEU A 55 4.29 9.39 0.16
CA LEU A 55 3.58 10.10 1.21
C LEU A 55 4.20 11.49 1.42
N ASP A 56 3.40 12.40 1.96
CA ASP A 56 3.88 13.70 2.39
C ASP A 56 4.70 13.56 3.69
N LYS A 57 5.91 14.14 3.70
CA LYS A 57 6.82 14.13 4.85
C LYS A 57 6.46 15.17 5.90
N GLN A 58 5.54 16.08 5.61
CA GLN A 58 5.10 17.12 6.57
C GLN A 58 3.87 16.66 7.36
N ASN A 59 3.04 15.81 6.75
CA ASN A 59 1.76 15.39 7.31
C ASN A 59 1.81 13.94 7.81
N THR A 60 1.42 13.73 9.06
CA THR A 60 1.32 12.39 9.65
C THR A 60 -0.08 11.83 9.42
N TYR A 61 -0.14 10.58 8.96
CA TYR A 61 -1.34 9.85 8.65
C TYR A 61 -1.40 8.55 9.46
N TYR A 62 -2.61 8.11 9.77
CA TYR A 62 -2.85 6.85 10.48
C TYR A 62 -3.77 5.96 9.67
N ILE A 63 -3.28 4.79 9.26
CA ILE A 63 -4.09 3.80 8.55
C ILE A 63 -4.80 2.93 9.59
N VAL A 64 -6.13 2.99 9.61
CA VAL A 64 -7.01 2.29 10.56
C VAL A 64 -7.84 1.17 9.92
N GLY A 65 -7.73 0.99 8.60
CA GLY A 65 -8.52 -0.01 7.89
C GLY A 65 -8.01 -0.27 6.48
N PHE A 66 -8.32 -1.46 5.98
CA PHE A 66 -7.95 -1.95 4.67
C PHE A 66 -9.15 -2.59 3.99
N GLU A 67 -9.46 -2.17 2.77
CA GLU A 67 -10.43 -2.85 1.91
C GLU A 67 -9.77 -3.26 0.59
N PRO A 68 -9.41 -4.56 0.45
CA PRO A 68 -8.87 -5.09 -0.80
C PRO A 68 -9.98 -5.27 -1.83
N ARG A 69 -9.77 -4.77 -3.05
CA ARG A 69 -10.58 -5.12 -4.22
C ARG A 69 -9.67 -5.60 -5.34
N ALA A 70 -9.78 -6.89 -5.64
CA ALA A 70 -9.03 -7.54 -6.70
C ALA A 70 -10.00 -8.38 -7.55
N GLU A 71 -9.81 -8.33 -8.87
CA GLU A 71 -10.47 -9.27 -9.76
C GLU A 71 -9.94 -10.69 -9.50
N LYS A 72 -10.86 -11.65 -9.34
CA LYS A 72 -10.54 -13.03 -8.90
C LYS A 72 -9.54 -13.77 -9.80
N LYS A 73 -9.29 -13.29 -11.02
CA LYS A 73 -8.37 -13.91 -11.98
C LYS A 73 -6.97 -13.30 -11.98
N THR A 74 -6.75 -12.17 -11.30
CA THR A 74 -5.55 -11.36 -11.51
C THR A 74 -4.56 -11.41 -10.34
N ALA A 75 -5.05 -11.40 -9.09
CA ALA A 75 -4.18 -11.46 -7.92
C ALA A 75 -4.58 -12.58 -6.96
N HIS A 76 -3.58 -13.41 -6.61
CA HIS A 76 -3.70 -14.42 -5.57
C HIS A 76 -3.35 -13.85 -4.19
N HIS A 77 -2.43 -12.88 -4.14
CA HIS A 77 -2.01 -12.16 -2.94
C HIS A 77 -1.87 -10.67 -3.24
N MET A 78 -2.06 -9.84 -2.22
CA MET A 78 -1.70 -8.43 -2.24
C MET A 78 -0.97 -8.08 -0.95
N LEU A 79 0.16 -7.39 -1.04
CA LEU A 79 0.95 -6.97 0.11
C LEU A 79 1.16 -5.46 0.07
N LEU A 80 1.04 -4.81 1.22
CA LEU A 80 1.36 -3.39 1.38
C LEU A 80 2.59 -3.25 2.25
N TYR A 81 3.62 -2.62 1.69
CA TYR A 81 4.85 -2.29 2.38
C TYR A 81 4.90 -0.80 2.73
N GLY A 82 5.37 -0.49 3.93
CA GLY A 82 5.87 0.83 4.30
C GLY A 82 7.37 0.89 4.05
N CYS A 83 7.77 1.83 3.20
CA CYS A 83 9.16 2.04 2.83
C CYS A 83 9.67 3.43 3.20
N LYS A 84 10.97 3.55 3.47
CA LYS A 84 11.65 4.86 3.49
C LYS A 84 11.97 5.34 2.07
N THR A 85 12.41 4.43 1.22
CA THR A 85 12.46 4.64 -0.24
C THR A 85 11.91 3.41 -0.95
N PRO A 86 11.09 3.59 -2.01
CA PRO A 86 10.60 2.45 -2.78
C PRO A 86 11.76 1.81 -3.56
N GLY A 87 11.59 0.56 -3.98
CA GLY A 87 12.57 -0.16 -4.78
C GLY A 87 12.81 0.52 -6.12
N ARG A 88 11.74 1.08 -6.72
CA ARG A 88 11.78 2.01 -7.85
C ARG A 88 10.66 3.04 -7.75
N TYR A 89 10.81 4.13 -8.50
CA TYR A 89 9.81 5.19 -8.63
C TYR A 89 8.95 5.05 -9.89
N ASP A 90 9.17 4.01 -10.70
CA ASP A 90 8.33 3.68 -11.85
C ASP A 90 6.88 3.43 -11.38
N PRO A 91 5.85 3.85 -12.14
CA PRO A 91 4.45 3.63 -11.76
C PRO A 91 4.10 2.16 -11.52
N VAL A 92 4.70 1.27 -12.30
CA VAL A 92 4.67 -0.18 -12.13
C VAL A 92 6.07 -0.73 -12.41
N PHE A 93 6.55 -1.63 -11.54
CA PHE A 93 7.82 -2.32 -11.73
C PHE A 93 7.73 -3.76 -11.21
N ASN A 94 8.62 -4.64 -11.67
CA ASN A 94 8.76 -5.98 -11.09
C ASN A 94 9.41 -5.88 -9.70
N CYS A 95 8.73 -6.41 -8.67
CA CYS A 95 9.12 -6.29 -7.27
C CYS A 95 10.48 -6.96 -6.93
N GLY A 96 10.88 -7.99 -7.69
CA GLY A 96 12.24 -8.53 -7.63
C GLY A 96 12.50 -9.76 -6.77
N ALA A 97 13.75 -10.22 -6.88
CA ALA A 97 14.45 -11.40 -6.35
C ALA A 97 14.32 -12.72 -7.14
N MET A 98 13.10 -13.28 -7.34
CA MET A 98 12.91 -14.59 -8.00
C MET A 98 11.71 -14.60 -8.99
N THR A 99 11.25 -13.44 -9.41
CA THR A 99 10.00 -13.28 -10.15
C THR A 99 10.24 -13.37 -11.65
N VAL A 100 9.27 -13.88 -12.42
CA VAL A 100 9.35 -13.86 -13.88
C VAL A 100 9.49 -12.41 -14.33
N LYS A 101 10.52 -12.11 -15.13
CA LYS A 101 10.70 -10.77 -15.68
C LYS A 101 9.67 -10.56 -16.78
N GLN A 102 8.76 -9.62 -16.58
CA GLN A 102 7.89 -9.15 -17.65
C GLN A 102 8.63 -8.18 -18.57
N GLU A 103 8.65 -8.46 -19.88
CA GLU A 103 9.21 -7.55 -20.88
C GLU A 103 8.55 -6.17 -20.83
N GLY A 104 9.36 -5.13 -20.94
CA GLY A 104 8.93 -3.73 -20.87
C GLY A 104 8.79 -3.19 -19.45
N LEU A 105 8.99 -4.00 -18.41
CA LEU A 105 8.98 -3.54 -17.02
C LEU A 105 10.37 -3.58 -16.38
N ASN A 106 10.71 -2.44 -15.80
CA ASN A 106 11.85 -2.27 -14.93
C ASN A 106 11.76 -3.19 -13.69
N SER A 107 12.89 -3.68 -13.18
CA SER A 107 12.92 -4.63 -12.06
C SER A 107 13.71 -4.10 -10.85
N ALA A 108 13.12 -4.12 -9.66
CA ALA A 108 13.85 -3.92 -8.42
C ALA A 108 14.42 -5.26 -7.91
N MET A 109 15.21 -5.22 -6.83
CA MET A 109 15.55 -6.44 -6.08
C MET A 109 14.49 -6.75 -5.02
N ASN A 110 13.86 -5.71 -4.46
CA ASN A 110 12.85 -5.78 -3.41
C ASN A 110 11.81 -4.66 -3.61
N PRO A 111 10.60 -4.76 -3.02
CA PRO A 111 9.59 -3.70 -3.05
C PRO A 111 10.07 -2.36 -2.50
N CYS A 112 10.88 -2.38 -1.44
CA CYS A 112 11.54 -1.21 -0.85
C CYS A 112 13.03 -1.18 -1.21
N GLY A 113 13.56 0.01 -1.46
CA GLY A 113 15.00 0.24 -1.60
C GLY A 113 15.68 0.39 -0.24
N SER A 114 15.03 1.05 0.72
CA SER A 114 15.49 1.18 2.10
C SER A 114 14.33 1.36 3.07
N GLY A 115 14.49 0.88 4.31
CA GLY A 115 13.41 0.82 5.32
C GLY A 115 12.27 -0.06 4.82
N SER A 116 12.03 -1.21 5.42
CA SER A 116 10.98 -2.12 4.95
C SER A 116 10.16 -2.60 6.13
N SER A 117 8.85 -2.44 6.04
CA SER A 117 7.91 -2.94 7.03
C SER A 117 6.64 -3.38 6.32
N ILE A 118 6.16 -4.59 6.63
CA ILE A 118 4.88 -5.06 6.11
C ILE A 118 3.76 -4.40 6.92
N ILE A 119 2.86 -3.71 6.23
CA ILE A 119 1.71 -3.00 6.84
C ILE A 119 0.46 -3.87 6.73
N TYR A 120 0.25 -4.49 5.56
CA TYR A 120 -0.94 -5.28 5.29
C TYR A 120 -0.62 -6.44 4.35
N ALA A 121 -1.33 -7.55 4.55
CA ALA A 121 -1.27 -8.71 3.69
C ALA A 121 -2.69 -9.22 3.45
N TRP A 122 -2.98 -9.57 2.20
CA TRP A 122 -4.23 -10.15 1.78
C TRP A 122 -3.96 -11.37 0.90
N ALA A 123 -4.82 -12.37 1.02
CA ALA A 123 -4.87 -13.52 0.14
C ALA A 123 -6.29 -13.70 -0.37
N GLN A 124 -6.42 -14.22 -1.58
CA GLN A 124 -7.71 -14.53 -2.15
C GLN A 124 -8.49 -15.50 -1.23
N ASN A 125 -9.77 -15.20 -0.98
CA ASN A 125 -10.66 -15.94 -0.07
C ASN A 125 -10.26 -15.91 1.42
N ALA A 126 -9.27 -15.12 1.81
CA ALA A 126 -8.99 -14.86 3.22
C ALA A 126 -10.08 -13.96 3.85
N PRO A 127 -10.39 -14.14 5.15
CA PRO A 127 -11.28 -13.23 5.86
C PRO A 127 -10.71 -11.80 5.87
N LYS A 128 -11.61 -10.81 5.91
CA LYS A 128 -11.21 -9.40 6.02
C LYS A 128 -10.45 -9.16 7.33
N LEU A 129 -9.29 -8.54 7.26
CA LEU A 129 -8.59 -8.05 8.44
C LEU A 129 -9.36 -6.87 9.02
N LYS A 130 -9.70 -6.95 10.30
CA LYS A 130 -10.19 -5.82 11.09
C LYS A 130 -9.12 -5.48 12.11
N LEU A 131 -8.63 -4.25 12.08
CA LEU A 131 -7.75 -3.80 13.15
C LEU A 131 -8.56 -3.68 14.45
N PRO A 132 -7.96 -4.03 15.60
CA PRO A 132 -8.58 -3.76 16.88
C PRO A 132 -8.87 -2.27 17.06
N LYS A 133 -9.78 -1.98 17.97
CA LYS A 133 -10.04 -0.61 18.40
C LYS A 133 -8.74 0.06 18.84
N ASP A 134 -8.57 1.34 18.51
CA ASP A 134 -7.40 2.16 18.88
C ASP A 134 -6.05 1.72 18.28
N VAL A 135 -6.05 0.85 17.26
CA VAL A 135 -4.84 0.40 16.56
C VAL A 135 -4.76 1.01 15.17
N ALA A 136 -3.61 1.62 14.86
CA ALA A 136 -3.35 2.22 13.55
C ALA A 136 -1.87 2.15 13.16
N PHE A 137 -1.60 2.18 11.86
CA PHE A 137 -0.24 2.32 11.33
C PHE A 137 0.07 3.80 11.06
N ARG A 138 1.09 4.34 11.75
CA ARG A 138 1.59 5.70 11.52
C ARG A 138 2.45 5.74 10.26
N VAL A 139 2.11 6.60 9.30
CA VAL A 139 2.82 6.77 8.02
C VAL A 139 2.93 8.24 7.64
N GLY A 140 3.92 8.61 6.82
CA GLY A 140 4.19 10.00 6.47
C GLY A 140 4.72 10.83 7.65
N GLY A 141 4.85 12.13 7.47
CA GLY A 141 5.39 13.00 8.51
C GLY A 141 6.89 12.79 8.77
N PRO A 142 7.51 13.62 9.64
CA PRO A 142 8.94 13.57 9.88
C PRO A 142 9.40 12.32 10.66
N ASP A 143 8.52 11.75 11.48
CA ASP A 143 8.90 10.75 12.50
C ASP A 143 8.41 9.32 12.21
N SER A 144 7.60 9.07 11.17
CA SER A 144 7.08 7.70 10.92
C SER A 144 8.14 6.71 10.44
N GLY A 145 9.18 7.19 9.76
CA GLY A 145 10.12 6.32 9.04
C GLY A 145 9.53 5.63 7.80
N ILE A 146 8.26 5.93 7.45
CA ILE A 146 7.53 5.40 6.29
C ILE A 146 7.17 6.58 5.39
N ASP A 147 8.04 6.86 4.42
CA ASP A 147 7.90 7.97 3.48
C ASP A 147 7.15 7.55 2.20
N SER A 148 6.95 6.26 1.99
CA SER A 148 6.26 5.70 0.82
C SER A 148 5.55 4.41 1.16
N LEU A 149 4.42 4.16 0.51
CA LEU A 149 3.75 2.87 0.51
C LEU A 149 4.05 2.16 -0.81
N VAL A 150 4.26 0.85 -0.79
CA VAL A 150 4.44 0.05 -2.00
C VAL A 150 3.44 -1.09 -1.97
N LEU A 151 2.51 -1.08 -2.93
CA LEU A 151 1.56 -2.17 -3.15
C LEU A 151 2.21 -3.20 -4.08
N GLN A 152 2.21 -4.46 -3.64
CA GLN A 152 2.48 -5.65 -4.44
C GLN A 152 1.18 -6.39 -4.70
#